data_AF-A0A521K7N9-F1
#
_entry.id   AF-A0A521K7N9-F1
#
_cell.length_a   1.000
_cell.length_b   1.000
_cell.length_c   1.000
_cell.angle_alpha   90.00
_cell.angle_beta   90.00
_cell.angle_gamma   90.00
#
_symmetry.space_group_name_H-M   'P 1'
#
loop_
_entity.id
_entity.type
_entity.pdbx_description
1 polymer ?
#
loop_
_entity_poly.entity_id
_entity_poly.type
_entity_poly.pdbx_seq_one_letter_code
_entity_poly.pdbx_strand_id
1 'polypeptide(L)'
;MNAPAVAVAVPAKKGLDPRILSSSLLTLVLLIGQWQFQILGDYKRWALSLSVAFAAEIFLTMWLRGGRFPNLLSAYIAGNSVVILLKPAAGIWWPFWCGALIAILSKYVVTWRGNHLWNPTNFAMCMFLLLAPKQVTLLSHEWGNTWWTILVIWSIGLLVVIRARVWHLTLSYAALFVALAWFRTLFNGVPLRAEIAP
;
A
#
# COMPACT_ATOMS: atom_id res chain seq x y z
N MET A 1 7.42 53.21 -30.36
CA MET A 1 7.21 52.88 -28.93
C MET A 1 6.57 51.51 -28.84
N ASN A 2 7.38 50.55 -28.35
CA ASN A 2 7.19 49.16 -27.92
C ASN A 2 5.96 48.34 -28.37
N ALA A 3 6.26 47.32 -29.19
CA ALA A 3 5.40 46.15 -29.39
C ALA A 3 5.29 45.31 -28.10
N PRO A 4 4.15 44.64 -27.84
CA PRO A 4 3.99 43.79 -26.66
C PRO A 4 4.88 42.56 -26.77
N ALA A 5 5.68 42.32 -25.73
CA ALA A 5 6.53 41.14 -25.62
C ALA A 5 5.66 39.87 -25.60
N VAL A 6 5.84 39.00 -26.59
CA VAL A 6 5.26 37.65 -26.60
C VAL A 6 5.88 36.88 -25.44
N ALA A 7 5.09 36.58 -24.42
CA ALA A 7 5.51 35.75 -23.31
C ALA A 7 5.86 34.35 -23.84
N VAL A 8 7.15 34.05 -23.89
CA VAL A 8 7.66 32.71 -24.19
C VAL A 8 7.24 31.80 -23.05
N ALA A 9 6.28 30.91 -23.31
CA ALA A 9 5.88 29.88 -22.36
C ALA A 9 7.08 28.97 -22.07
N VAL A 10 7.63 29.08 -20.86
CA VAL A 10 8.66 28.15 -20.38
C VAL A 10 8.04 26.74 -20.37
N PRO A 11 8.61 25.76 -21.08
CA PRO A 11 8.08 24.41 -21.08
C PRO A 11 8.12 23.89 -19.65
N ALA A 12 6.95 23.62 -19.07
CA ALA A 12 6.84 22.99 -17.76
C ALA A 12 7.67 21.71 -17.81
N LYS A 13 8.71 21.61 -16.96
CA LYS A 13 9.49 20.38 -16.81
C LYS A 13 8.50 19.24 -16.63
N LYS A 14 8.44 18.31 -17.59
CA LYS A 14 7.69 17.07 -17.49
C LYS A 14 8.29 16.28 -16.33
N GLY A 15 7.80 16.55 -15.12
CA GLY A 15 8.08 15.71 -13.96
C GLY A 15 7.57 14.31 -14.28
N LEU A 16 8.34 13.30 -13.86
CA LEU A 16 7.87 11.91 -13.85
C LEU A 16 6.48 11.85 -13.21
N ASP A 17 5.55 11.13 -13.85
CA ASP A 17 4.20 10.94 -13.32
C ASP A 17 4.34 10.41 -11.88
N PRO A 18 3.76 11.10 -10.88
CA PRO A 18 3.83 10.68 -9.48
C PRO A 18 3.42 9.22 -9.25
N ARG A 19 2.56 8.68 -10.12
CA ARG A 19 2.13 7.28 -10.09
C ARG A 19 3.25 6.30 -10.45
N ILE A 20 4.06 6.64 -11.45
CA ILE A 20 5.21 5.83 -11.87
C ILE A 20 6.27 5.84 -10.78
N LEU A 21 6.52 7.00 -10.17
CA LEU A 21 7.47 7.13 -9.06
C LEU A 21 7.04 6.29 -7.85
N SER A 22 5.75 6.33 -7.50
CA SER A 22 5.20 5.54 -6.39
C SER A 22 5.27 4.03 -6.68
N SER A 23 4.96 3.61 -7.91
CA SER A 23 5.07 2.21 -8.31
C SER A 23 6.51 1.72 -8.39
N SER A 24 7.44 2.54 -8.89
CA SER A 24 8.85 2.15 -8.97
C SER A 24 9.48 1.99 -7.58
N LEU A 25 9.10 2.85 -6.64
CA LEU A 25 9.50 2.71 -5.24
C LEU A 25 8.89 1.46 -4.60
N LEU A 26 7.60 1.19 -4.84
CA LEU A 26 6.96 -0.02 -4.35
C LEU A 26 7.66 -1.27 -4.89
N THR A 27 7.94 -1.31 -6.20
CA THR A 27 8.65 -2.42 -6.84
C THR A 27 10.08 -2.56 -6.29
N LEU A 28 10.80 -1.46 -6.07
CA LEU A 28 12.13 -1.49 -5.47
C LEU A 28 12.09 -2.06 -4.04
N VAL A 29 11.18 -1.57 -3.22
CA VAL A 29 10.96 -2.05 -1.84
C VAL A 29 10.60 -3.53 -1.85
N LEU A 30 9.73 -3.95 -2.76
CA LEU A 30 9.36 -5.35 -2.94
C LEU A 30 10.54 -6.23 -3.35
N LEU A 31 11.39 -5.77 -4.27
CA LEU A 31 12.57 -6.52 -4.71
C LEU A 31 13.56 -6.68 -3.57
N ILE A 32 13.85 -5.60 -2.83
CA ILE A 32 14.74 -5.64 -1.67
C ILE A 32 14.15 -6.55 -0.58
N GLY A 33 12.87 -6.39 -0.27
CA GLY A 33 12.17 -7.18 0.74
C GLY A 33 12.10 -8.66 0.37
N GLN A 34 11.85 -8.99 -0.90
CA GLN A 34 11.89 -10.38 -1.38
C GLN A 34 13.30 -10.96 -1.30
N TRP A 35 14.31 -10.22 -1.75
CA TRP A 35 15.69 -10.68 -1.74
C TRP A 35 16.19 -10.99 -0.33
N GLN A 36 15.87 -10.13 0.63
CA GLN A 36 16.39 -10.24 1.99
C GLN A 36 15.51 -11.07 2.94
N PHE A 37 14.19 -11.00 2.79
CA PHE A 37 13.23 -11.57 3.76
C PHE A 37 12.26 -12.60 3.16
N GLN A 38 12.33 -12.88 1.85
CA GLN A 38 11.41 -13.80 1.15
C GLN A 38 9.93 -13.51 1.46
N ILE A 39 9.56 -12.22 1.52
CA ILE A 39 8.23 -11.71 1.91
C ILE A 39 7.09 -12.41 1.15
N LEU A 40 7.30 -12.69 -0.14
CA LEU A 40 6.31 -13.32 -1.02
C LEU A 40 6.18 -14.84 -0.78
N GLY A 41 7.19 -15.46 -0.16
CA GLY A 41 7.25 -16.91 0.06
C GLY A 41 7.14 -17.69 -1.24
N ASP A 42 5.96 -18.24 -1.51
CA ASP A 42 5.67 -19.03 -2.71
C ASP A 42 5.19 -18.13 -3.87
N TYR A 43 5.99 -18.08 -4.94
CA TYR A 43 5.68 -17.34 -6.17
C TYR A 43 4.34 -17.72 -6.79
N LYS A 44 3.83 -18.94 -6.56
CA LYS A 44 2.51 -19.36 -7.06
C LYS A 44 1.37 -18.55 -6.43
N ARG A 45 1.47 -18.25 -5.14
CA ARG A 45 0.47 -17.44 -4.41
C ARG A 45 0.49 -16.00 -4.87
N TRP A 46 1.70 -15.49 -5.10
CA TRP A 46 1.90 -14.16 -5.66
C TRP A 46 1.30 -14.05 -7.07
N ALA A 47 1.63 -14.99 -7.96
CA ALA A 47 1.10 -15.04 -9.31
C ALA A 47 -0.43 -15.14 -9.30
N LEU A 48 -1.00 -15.99 -8.45
CA LEU A 48 -2.45 -16.13 -8.32
C LEU A 48 -3.13 -14.81 -7.92
N SER A 49 -2.63 -14.13 -6.89
CA SER A 49 -3.16 -12.82 -6.46
C SER A 49 -3.08 -11.79 -7.58
N LEU A 50 -1.93 -11.71 -8.26
CA LEU A 50 -1.70 -10.72 -9.30
C LEU A 50 -2.56 -10.98 -10.55
N SER A 51 -2.65 -12.24 -10.99
CA SER A 51 -3.50 -12.65 -12.10
C SER A 51 -4.96 -12.34 -11.83
N VAL A 52 -5.44 -12.60 -10.61
CA VAL A 52 -6.83 -12.31 -10.23
C VAL A 52 -7.08 -10.81 -10.15
N ALA A 53 -6.15 -10.03 -9.59
CA ALA A 53 -6.25 -8.57 -9.56
C ALA A 53 -6.33 -7.97 -10.98
N PHE A 54 -5.49 -8.44 -11.90
CA PHE A 54 -5.51 -8.00 -13.29
C PHE A 54 -6.78 -8.44 -14.02
N ALA A 55 -7.17 -9.71 -13.91
CA ALA A 55 -8.37 -10.22 -14.54
C ALA A 55 -9.61 -9.48 -14.05
N ALA A 56 -9.74 -9.27 -12.74
CA ALA A 56 -10.85 -8.52 -12.16
C ALA A 56 -10.87 -7.06 -12.61
N GLU A 57 -9.72 -6.38 -12.64
CA GLU A 57 -9.65 -4.97 -13.06
C GLU A 57 -10.04 -4.82 -14.54
N ILE A 58 -9.53 -5.70 -15.41
CA ILE A 58 -9.86 -5.70 -16.83
C ILE A 58 -11.36 -5.97 -17.01
N PHE A 59 -11.87 -7.03 -16.40
CA PHE A 59 -13.28 -7.42 -16.51
C PHE A 59 -14.22 -6.31 -16.03
N LEU A 60 -13.99 -5.77 -14.82
CA LEU A 60 -14.85 -4.72 -14.25
C LEU A 60 -14.74 -3.40 -15.01
N THR A 61 -13.56 -3.06 -15.52
CA THR A 61 -13.42 -1.84 -16.35
C THR A 61 -14.16 -2.01 -17.67
N MET A 62 -14.02 -3.16 -18.33
CA MET A 62 -14.73 -3.45 -19.58
C MET A 62 -16.24 -3.43 -19.37
N TRP A 63 -16.72 -4.09 -18.32
CA TRP A 63 -18.15 -4.23 -18.03
C TRP A 63 -18.81 -2.94 -17.52
N LEU A 64 -18.23 -2.28 -16.51
CA LEU A 64 -18.87 -1.15 -15.83
C LEU A 64 -18.51 0.21 -16.42
N ARG A 65 -17.36 0.31 -17.12
CA ARG A 65 -16.86 1.60 -17.65
C ARG A 65 -16.81 1.63 -19.18
N GLY A 66 -17.48 0.69 -19.85
CA GLY A 66 -17.68 0.72 -21.30
C GLY A 66 -16.38 0.66 -22.11
N GLY A 67 -15.43 -0.18 -21.69
CA GLY A 67 -14.20 -0.43 -22.47
C GLY A 67 -13.12 0.66 -22.38
N ARG A 68 -13.16 1.57 -21.40
CA ARG A 68 -12.03 2.47 -21.11
C ARG A 68 -10.77 1.67 -20.75
N PHE A 69 -9.59 2.23 -21.01
CA PHE A 69 -8.33 1.57 -20.65
C PHE A 69 -8.25 1.29 -19.14
N PRO A 70 -8.05 0.03 -18.73
CA PRO A 70 -7.95 -0.34 -17.31
C PRO A 70 -6.67 0.23 -16.70
N ASN A 71 -6.76 0.67 -15.44
CA ASN A 71 -5.59 1.14 -14.72
C ASN A 71 -4.84 -0.05 -14.10
N LEU A 72 -4.12 -0.77 -14.95
CA LEU A 72 -3.37 -1.98 -14.56
C LEU A 72 -2.33 -1.70 -13.48
N LEU A 73 -1.78 -0.48 -13.41
CA LEU A 73 -0.84 -0.09 -12.35
C LEU A 73 -1.49 -0.18 -10.97
N SER A 74 -2.73 0.28 -10.84
CA SER A 74 -3.48 0.18 -9.57
C SER A 74 -3.75 -1.27 -9.18
N ALA A 75 -4.09 -2.13 -10.16
CA ALA A 75 -4.30 -3.55 -9.91
C ALA A 75 -3.00 -4.26 -9.51
N TYR A 76 -1.87 -3.88 -10.12
CA TYR A 76 -0.55 -4.38 -9.74
C TYR A 76 -0.24 -4.03 -8.29
N ILE A 77 -0.40 -2.76 -7.89
CA ILE A 77 -0.16 -2.31 -6.51
C ILE A 77 -1.07 -3.08 -5.54
N ALA A 78 -2.36 -3.23 -5.86
CA ALA A 78 -3.31 -3.94 -4.99
C ALA A 78 -2.97 -5.43 -4.83
N GLY A 79 -2.69 -6.13 -5.94
CA GLY A 79 -2.36 -7.56 -5.92
C GLY A 79 -1.07 -7.86 -5.16
N ASN A 80 -0.04 -7.04 -5.32
CA ASN A 80 1.18 -7.14 -4.51
C ASN A 80 0.91 -6.85 -3.03
N SER A 81 0.16 -5.78 -2.73
CA SER A 81 -0.14 -5.41 -1.34
C SER A 81 -0.93 -6.50 -0.61
N VAL A 82 -1.82 -7.22 -1.30
CA VAL A 82 -2.52 -8.36 -0.71
C VAL A 82 -1.56 -9.47 -0.31
N VAL A 83 -0.61 -9.83 -1.18
CA VAL A 83 0.33 -10.94 -0.92
C VAL A 83 1.30 -10.60 0.21
N ILE A 84 1.74 -9.33 0.27
CA ILE A 84 2.60 -8.85 1.36
C ILE A 84 1.84 -8.96 2.67
N LEU A 85 0.65 -8.36 2.79
CA LEU A 85 -0.02 -8.19 4.09
C LEU A 85 -0.67 -9.47 4.63
N LEU A 86 -1.06 -10.39 3.73
CA LEU A 86 -1.91 -11.53 4.07
C LEU A 86 -1.08 -12.76 4.44
N LYS A 87 -1.28 -13.29 5.64
CA LYS A 87 -0.65 -14.53 6.11
C LYS A 87 -1.73 -15.52 6.55
N PRO A 88 -2.24 -16.32 5.59
CA PRO A 88 -3.22 -17.34 5.90
C PRO A 88 -2.58 -18.54 6.59
N ALA A 89 -3.41 -19.32 7.28
CA ALA A 89 -3.00 -20.59 7.88
C ALA A 89 -2.35 -21.52 6.83
N ALA A 90 -1.43 -22.37 7.29
CA ALA A 90 -0.63 -23.22 6.42
C ALA A 90 -1.49 -24.04 5.44
N GLY A 91 -1.11 -24.04 4.17
CA GLY A 91 -1.78 -24.81 3.11
C GLY A 91 -3.02 -24.16 2.49
N ILE A 92 -3.45 -22.98 2.96
CA ILE A 92 -4.68 -22.34 2.46
C ILE A 92 -4.35 -21.24 1.43
N TRP A 93 -4.92 -21.37 0.23
CA TRP A 93 -4.61 -20.50 -0.91
C TRP A 93 -5.75 -19.53 -1.24
N TRP A 94 -6.96 -19.82 -0.77
CA TRP A 94 -8.14 -19.02 -1.11
C TRP A 94 -8.08 -17.55 -0.70
N PRO A 95 -7.43 -17.17 0.43
CA PRO A 95 -7.39 -15.77 0.84
C PRO A 95 -6.64 -14.87 -0.15
N PHE A 96 -5.68 -15.40 -0.92
CA PHE A 96 -4.92 -14.60 -1.89
C PHE A 96 -5.78 -14.14 -3.06
N TRP A 97 -6.52 -15.06 -3.70
CA TRP A 97 -7.40 -14.68 -4.81
C TRP A 97 -8.64 -13.94 -4.33
N CYS A 98 -9.23 -14.33 -3.20
CA CYS A 98 -10.35 -13.60 -2.59
C CYS A 98 -9.94 -12.18 -2.21
N GLY A 99 -8.78 -12.00 -1.59
CA GLY A 99 -8.28 -10.71 -1.15
C GLY A 99 -8.04 -9.77 -2.31
N ALA A 100 -7.40 -10.27 -3.38
CA ALA A 100 -7.21 -9.53 -4.61
C ALA A 100 -8.57 -9.12 -5.22
N LEU A 101 -9.52 -10.05 -5.29
CA LEU A 101 -10.84 -9.79 -5.85
C LEU A 101 -11.62 -8.75 -5.04
N ILE A 102 -11.69 -8.89 -3.72
CA ILE A 102 -12.37 -7.94 -2.82
C ILE A 102 -11.72 -6.55 -2.92
N ALA A 103 -10.39 -6.49 -2.95
CA ALA A 103 -9.68 -5.24 -3.14
C ALA A 103 -10.11 -4.56 -4.44
N ILE A 104 -10.06 -5.26 -5.57
CA ILE A 104 -10.48 -4.68 -6.84
C ILE A 104 -11.97 -4.31 -6.84
N LEU A 105 -12.86 -5.17 -6.37
CA LEU A 105 -14.31 -4.89 -6.29
C LEU A 105 -14.61 -3.63 -5.47
N SER A 106 -13.91 -3.42 -4.35
CA SER A 106 -14.11 -2.25 -3.49
C SER A 106 -13.89 -0.92 -4.23
N LYS A 107 -13.00 -0.89 -5.24
CA LYS A 107 -12.75 0.30 -6.08
C LYS A 107 -13.96 0.74 -6.90
N TYR A 108 -14.88 -0.20 -7.19
CA TYR A 108 -16.05 0.05 -8.02
C TYR A 108 -17.32 0.18 -7.18
N VAL A 109 -17.43 -0.63 -6.11
CA VAL A 109 -18.62 -0.66 -5.24
C VAL A 109 -18.57 0.45 -4.21
N VAL A 110 -17.43 0.62 -3.54
CA VAL A 110 -17.28 1.56 -2.41
C VAL A 110 -16.67 2.86 -2.89
N THR A 111 -17.48 3.63 -3.62
CA THR A 111 -17.06 4.92 -4.17
C THR A 111 -17.89 6.06 -3.61
N TRP A 112 -17.25 7.20 -3.38
CA TRP A 112 -17.89 8.43 -2.98
C TRP A 112 -17.42 9.56 -3.89
N ARG A 113 -18.38 10.26 -4.51
CA ARG A 113 -18.11 11.35 -5.47
C ARG A 113 -17.10 10.97 -6.57
N GLY A 114 -17.22 9.75 -7.09
CA GLY A 114 -16.37 9.23 -8.18
C GLY A 114 -14.96 8.79 -7.75
N ASN A 115 -14.62 8.84 -6.46
CA ASN A 115 -13.36 8.33 -5.92
C ASN A 115 -13.60 7.11 -5.04
N HIS A 116 -12.61 6.21 -4.94
CA HIS A 116 -12.68 5.12 -3.97
C HIS A 116 -12.61 5.71 -2.55
N LEU A 117 -13.51 5.28 -1.67
CA LEU A 117 -13.60 5.83 -0.32
C LEU A 117 -12.44 5.37 0.58
N TRP A 118 -12.06 4.10 0.44
CA TRP A 118 -11.01 3.46 1.23
C TRP A 118 -9.88 2.94 0.35
N ASN A 119 -8.72 2.73 0.97
CA ASN A 119 -7.64 1.99 0.33
C ASN A 119 -8.14 0.56 0.02
N PRO A 120 -8.15 0.14 -1.26
CA PRO A 120 -8.72 -1.13 -1.68
C PRO A 120 -8.15 -2.34 -0.95
N THR A 121 -6.83 -2.37 -0.75
CA THR A 121 -6.19 -3.49 -0.06
C THR A 121 -6.51 -3.47 1.43
N ASN A 122 -6.49 -2.30 2.08
CA ASN A 122 -6.84 -2.21 3.50
C ASN A 122 -8.29 -2.64 3.75
N PHE A 123 -9.20 -2.29 2.85
CA PHE A 123 -10.59 -2.76 2.93
C PHE A 123 -10.66 -4.30 2.89
N ALA A 124 -9.96 -4.94 1.96
CA ALA A 124 -9.89 -6.40 1.91
C ALA A 124 -9.31 -7.02 3.20
N MET A 125 -8.27 -6.41 3.78
CA MET A 125 -7.69 -6.86 5.04
C MET A 125 -8.67 -6.74 6.21
N CYS A 126 -9.38 -5.61 6.32
CA CYS A 126 -10.45 -5.44 7.31
C CYS A 126 -11.55 -6.49 7.14
N MET A 127 -11.97 -6.78 5.90
CA MET A 127 -12.96 -7.83 5.63
C MET A 127 -12.49 -9.20 6.08
N PHE A 128 -11.21 -9.56 5.88
CA PHE A 128 -10.67 -10.81 6.39
C PHE A 128 -10.62 -10.88 7.90
N LEU A 129 -10.19 -9.81 8.56
CA LEU A 129 -10.18 -9.75 10.03
C LEU A 129 -11.58 -9.92 10.61
N LEU A 130 -12.61 -9.41 9.94
CA LEU A 130 -14.00 -9.53 10.38
C LEU A 130 -14.61 -10.90 10.07
N LEU A 131 -14.38 -11.43 8.85
CA LEU A 131 -15.08 -12.61 8.35
C LEU A 131 -14.32 -13.92 8.54
N ALA A 132 -12.99 -13.88 8.58
CA ALA A 132 -12.13 -15.06 8.67
C ALA A 132 -10.99 -14.92 9.71
N PRO A 133 -11.25 -14.40 10.94
CA PRO A 133 -10.21 -14.12 11.92
C PRO A 133 -9.41 -15.35 12.36
N LYS A 134 -10.00 -16.55 12.28
CA LYS A 134 -9.33 -17.82 12.67
C LYS A 134 -8.42 -18.39 11.59
N GLN A 135 -8.55 -17.92 10.35
CA GLN A 135 -7.92 -18.51 9.17
C GLN A 135 -6.89 -17.58 8.54
N VAL A 136 -7.03 -16.28 8.79
CA VAL A 136 -6.20 -15.23 8.25
C VAL A 136 -5.65 -14.39 9.38
N THR A 137 -4.34 -14.23 9.38
CA THR A 137 -3.65 -13.22 10.18
C THR A 137 -3.06 -12.18 9.24
N LEU A 138 -3.00 -10.94 9.71
CA LEU A 138 -2.24 -9.89 9.03
C LEU A 138 -0.85 -9.87 9.65
N LEU A 139 0.19 -9.78 8.83
CA LEU A 139 1.53 -9.80 9.40
C LEU A 139 1.84 -8.51 10.15
N SER A 140 2.38 -8.65 11.35
CA SER A 140 2.92 -7.54 12.14
C SER A 140 4.40 -7.28 11.86
N HIS A 141 5.16 -8.25 11.33
CA HIS A 141 6.62 -8.15 11.16
C HIS A 141 7.12 -8.68 9.80
N GLU A 142 7.02 -7.87 8.72
CA GLU A 142 7.50 -8.23 7.36
C GLU A 142 8.99 -7.94 7.14
N TRP A 143 9.58 -7.12 8.02
CA TRP A 143 10.93 -6.61 7.89
C TRP A 143 11.67 -6.92 9.17
N GLY A 144 12.83 -7.57 9.09
CA GLY A 144 13.59 -7.89 10.29
C GLY A 144 13.90 -6.66 11.14
N ASN A 145 13.86 -6.80 12.47
CA ASN A 145 14.15 -5.74 13.44
C ASN A 145 15.65 -5.43 13.58
N THR A 146 16.38 -5.33 12.47
CA THR A 146 17.79 -4.91 12.49
C THR A 146 17.89 -3.40 12.31
N TRP A 147 18.78 -2.76 13.05
CA TRP A 147 18.98 -1.31 12.99
C TRP A 147 19.22 -0.79 11.58
N TRP A 148 19.95 -1.55 10.74
CA TRP A 148 20.19 -1.16 9.36
C TRP A 148 18.92 -1.18 8.49
N THR A 149 18.09 -2.22 8.61
CA THR A 149 16.81 -2.31 7.89
C THR A 149 15.88 -1.17 8.31
N ILE A 150 15.79 -0.86 9.60
CA ILE A 150 14.98 0.25 10.11
C ILE A 150 15.47 1.58 9.52
N LEU A 151 16.78 1.86 9.58
CA LEU A 151 17.34 3.10 9.04
C LEU A 151 17.05 3.28 7.55
N VAL A 152 17.17 2.22 6.75
CA VAL A 152 16.87 2.25 5.31
C VAL A 152 15.39 2.53 5.06
N ILE A 153 14.48 1.81 5.76
CA ILE A 153 13.03 2.00 5.62
C ILE A 153 12.62 3.42 6.02
N TRP A 154 13.13 3.93 7.15
CA TRP A 154 12.84 5.28 7.63
C TRP A 154 13.37 6.34 6.66
N SER A 155 14.58 6.16 6.13
CA SER A 155 15.18 7.12 5.18
C SER A 155 14.38 7.18 3.87
N ILE A 156 14.09 6.03 3.28
CA ILE A 156 13.28 5.96 2.05
C ILE A 156 11.87 6.49 2.33
N GLY A 157 11.22 6.03 3.39
CA GLY A 157 9.87 6.47 3.78
C GLY A 157 9.79 7.99 3.95
N LEU A 158 10.74 8.59 4.65
CA LEU A 158 10.79 10.03 4.85
C LEU A 158 11.00 10.79 3.54
N LEU A 159 11.93 10.33 2.68
CA LEU A 159 12.14 10.94 1.36
C LEU A 159 10.87 10.91 0.51
N VAL A 160 10.16 9.77 0.49
CA VAL A 160 8.90 9.61 -0.25
C VAL A 160 7.83 10.56 0.27
N VAL A 161 7.67 10.61 1.59
CA VAL A 161 6.65 11.41 2.26
C VAL A 161 6.90 12.92 2.08
N ILE A 162 8.16 13.36 2.14
CA ILE A 162 8.57 14.74 1.82
C ILE A 162 8.25 15.03 0.34
N ARG A 163 8.62 14.12 -0.57
CA ARG A 163 8.41 14.31 -2.00
C ARG A 163 6.94 14.34 -2.41
N ALA A 164 6.11 13.57 -1.72
CA ALA A 164 4.65 13.53 -1.87
C ALA A 164 3.93 14.67 -1.12
N ARG A 165 4.66 15.49 -0.35
CA ARG A 165 4.14 16.63 0.44
C ARG A 165 3.11 16.24 1.50
N VAL A 166 3.15 15.00 1.99
CA VAL A 166 2.22 14.47 3.03
C VAL A 166 2.91 14.29 4.39
N TRP A 167 4.11 14.85 4.57
CA TRP A 167 4.91 14.73 5.80
C TRP A 167 4.21 15.15 7.08
N HIS A 168 3.35 16.16 7.01
CA HIS A 168 2.57 16.61 8.16
C HIS A 168 1.61 15.52 8.65
N LEU A 169 0.96 14.75 7.76
CA LEU A 169 0.09 13.64 8.17
C LEU A 169 0.90 12.53 8.83
N THR A 170 1.99 12.11 8.20
CA THR A 170 2.80 10.98 8.68
C THR A 170 3.46 11.30 10.03
N LEU A 171 4.06 12.48 10.18
CA LEU A 171 4.70 12.88 11.44
C LEU A 171 3.67 13.13 12.55
N SER A 172 2.52 13.71 12.24
CA SER A 172 1.45 13.90 13.24
C SER A 172 0.92 12.56 13.74
N TYR A 173 0.73 11.59 12.84
CA TYR A 173 0.35 10.22 13.21
C TYR A 173 1.40 9.59 14.13
N ALA A 174 2.69 9.65 13.77
CA ALA A 174 3.77 9.08 14.57
C ALA A 174 3.89 9.75 15.95
N ALA A 175 3.77 11.07 16.00
CA ALA A 175 3.81 11.83 17.26
C ALA A 175 2.62 11.47 18.17
N LEU A 176 1.41 11.41 17.61
CA LEU A 176 0.22 11.00 18.36
C LEU A 176 0.29 9.55 18.82
N PHE A 177 0.82 8.65 17.99
CA PHE A 177 1.06 7.25 18.38
C PHE A 177 1.97 7.18 19.60
N VAL A 178 3.12 7.88 19.59
CA VAL A 178 4.04 7.91 20.73
C VAL A 178 3.40 8.55 21.96
N ALA A 179 2.65 9.64 21.79
CA ALA A 179 1.96 10.31 22.90
C ALA A 179 0.90 9.40 23.55
N LEU A 180 0.11 8.68 22.76
CA LEU A 180 -0.89 7.73 23.24
C LEU A 180 -0.25 6.47 23.83
N ALA A 181 0.84 5.96 23.24
CA ALA A 181 1.63 4.88 23.83
C ALA A 181 2.19 5.28 25.19
N TRP A 182 2.73 6.50 25.31
CA TRP A 182 3.16 7.05 26.59
C TRP A 182 2.02 7.18 27.60
N PHE A 183 0.87 7.72 27.19
CA PHE A 183 -0.30 7.78 28.06
C PHE A 183 -0.71 6.39 28.57
N ARG A 184 -0.71 5.37 27.69
CA ARG A 184 -0.99 3.97 28.05
C ARG A 184 0.02 3.39 29.04
N THR A 185 1.30 3.77 28.96
CA THR A 185 2.33 3.30 29.92
C THR A 185 2.01 3.74 31.35
N LEU A 186 1.38 4.90 31.52
CA LEU A 186 0.94 5.41 32.82
C LEU A 186 -0.15 4.53 33.46
N PHE A 187 -0.99 3.87 32.67
CA PHE A 187 -2.05 2.98 33.17
C PHE A 187 -1.57 1.54 33.36
N ASN A 188 -0.76 1.02 32.44
CA ASN A 188 -0.39 -0.40 32.42
C ASN A 188 0.91 -0.70 33.17
N GLY A 189 1.70 0.32 33.52
CA GLY A 189 3.02 0.14 34.15
C GLY A 189 4.08 -0.48 33.24
N VAL A 190 3.76 -0.73 31.97
CA VAL A 190 4.68 -1.27 30.96
C VAL A 190 5.64 -0.17 30.49
N PRO A 191 6.95 -0.44 30.33
CA PRO A 191 7.90 0.56 29.86
C PRO A 191 7.55 1.07 28.45
N LEU A 192 7.70 2.37 28.22
CA LEU A 192 7.43 3.00 26.92
C LEU A 192 8.14 2.29 25.76
N ARG A 193 9.39 1.86 25.97
CA ARG A 193 10.17 1.15 24.96
C ARG A 193 9.48 -0.12 24.46
N ALA A 194 8.74 -0.82 25.31
CA ALA A 194 8.00 -2.03 24.92
C ALA A 194 6.73 -1.68 24.15
N GLU A 195 6.10 -0.54 24.42
CA GLU A 195 4.88 -0.08 23.73
C GLU A 195 5.17 0.56 22.36
N ILE A 196 6.36 1.14 22.17
CA ILE A 196 6.80 1.73 20.88
C ILE A 196 7.73 0.82 20.07
N ALA A 197 8.08 -0.35 20.60
CA ALA A 197 8.91 -1.30 19.86
C ALA A 197 8.18 -1.77 18.60
N PRO A 198 8.89 -1.90 17.46
CA PRO A 198 8.33 -2.44 16.21
C PRO A 198 8.02 -3.94 16.29
#